data_AF-A0AA45BU30-F1
#
_entry.id   AF-A0AA45BU30-F1
#
_cell.length_a   1.000
_cell.length_b   1.000
_cell.length_c   1.000
_cell.angle_alpha   90.00
_cell.angle_beta   90.00
_cell.angle_gamma   90.00
#
_symmetry.space_group_name_H-M   'P 1'
#
loop_
_entity.id
_entity.type
_entity.pdbx_description
1 polymer ?
#
loop_
_entity_poly.entity_id
_entity_poly.type
_entity_poly.pdbx_seq_one_letter_code
_entity_poly.pdbx_strand_id
1 'polypeptide(L)'
;MKIKAVTVNRFRGYSEPVIVGLDDLSVLVGRNDIGKSTILEALDVFFNEGKGCIKLDKEDINKSCLARGEDQIEVSVEFAELPAEIVIDSTNRTTLASEYLTTAQGTLHVIKRFAPSGKERVFIRASHPTTDGCCDLHQKKITELRKAVDEKGFSCSDKTRSAELRKATWAGHSDLAL
;
A
#
# COMPACT_ATOMS: atom_id res chain seq x y z
N MET A 1 -7.67 12.97 -2.20
CA MET A 1 -7.62 11.50 -2.40
C MET A 1 -9.02 10.97 -2.29
N LYS A 2 -9.46 10.26 -3.33
CA LYS A 2 -10.76 9.59 -3.42
C LYS A 2 -10.52 8.08 -3.44
N ILE A 3 -11.37 7.31 -2.77
CA ILE A 3 -11.31 5.85 -2.88
C ILE A 3 -11.82 5.46 -4.26
N LYS A 4 -10.98 4.80 -5.05
CA LYS A 4 -11.31 4.27 -6.38
C LYS A 4 -11.84 2.85 -6.29
N ALA A 5 -11.24 2.01 -5.44
CA ALA A 5 -11.67 0.63 -5.28
C ALA A 5 -11.29 0.08 -3.91
N VAL A 6 -12.07 -0.91 -3.44
CA VAL A 6 -11.72 -1.78 -2.32
C VAL A 6 -11.64 -3.21 -2.82
N THR A 7 -10.61 -3.94 -2.38
CA THR A 7 -10.49 -5.38 -2.59
C THR A 7 -10.57 -6.09 -1.25
N VAL A 8 -11.45 -7.07 -1.15
CA VAL A 8 -11.60 -7.91 0.03
C VAL A 8 -11.21 -9.33 -0.35
N ASN A 9 -10.32 -9.94 0.42
CA ASN A 9 -9.82 -11.28 0.17
C ASN A 9 -9.65 -12.04 1.50
N ARG A 10 -10.11 -13.30 1.52
CA ARG A 10 -10.04 -14.21 2.67
C ARG A 10 -10.80 -13.73 3.92
N PHE A 11 -11.75 -12.80 3.77
CA PHE A 11 -12.54 -12.24 4.87
C PHE A 11 -13.98 -12.77 4.84
N ARG A 12 -14.39 -13.49 5.89
CA ARG A 12 -15.72 -14.07 6.07
C ARG A 12 -16.16 -14.87 4.85
N GLY A 13 -17.21 -14.42 4.14
CA GLY A 13 -17.75 -15.09 2.96
C GLY A 13 -16.85 -15.01 1.70
N TYR A 14 -15.82 -14.18 1.70
CA TYR A 14 -14.96 -13.96 0.53
C TYR A 14 -13.75 -14.90 0.55
N SER A 15 -13.80 -16.00 -0.20
CA SER A 15 -12.69 -16.95 -0.34
C SER A 15 -11.68 -16.58 -1.43
N GLU A 16 -12.09 -15.71 -2.35
CA GLU A 16 -11.26 -15.21 -3.45
C GLU A 16 -11.31 -13.67 -3.47
N PRO A 17 -10.33 -12.99 -4.07
CA PRO A 17 -10.32 -11.53 -4.11
C PRO A 17 -11.53 -10.98 -4.86
N VAL A 18 -12.31 -10.13 -4.19
CA VAL A 18 -13.41 -9.37 -4.80
C VAL A 18 -13.06 -7.90 -4.82
N ILE A 19 -13.06 -7.30 -6.02
CA ILE A 19 -12.78 -5.88 -6.24
C ILE A 19 -14.11 -5.15 -6.44
N VAL A 20 -14.34 -4.12 -5.65
CA VAL A 20 -15.51 -3.24 -5.74
C VAL A 20 -15.02 -1.84 -6.08
N GLY A 21 -15.33 -1.38 -7.29
CA GLY A 21 -15.12 0.01 -7.69
C GLY A 21 -16.07 0.93 -6.95
N LEU A 22 -15.57 2.08 -6.50
CA LEU A 22 -16.33 3.09 -5.78
C LEU A 22 -16.25 4.42 -6.52
N ASP A 23 -17.40 5.08 -6.62
CA ASP A 23 -17.55 6.43 -7.16
C ASP A 23 -18.19 7.36 -6.10
N ASP A 24 -18.47 8.62 -6.46
CA ASP A 24 -19.04 9.64 -5.57
C ASP A 24 -20.29 9.16 -4.83
N LEU A 25 -21.10 8.34 -5.50
CA LEU A 25 -22.20 7.60 -4.88
C LEU A 25 -22.16 6.15 -5.36
N SER A 26 -22.00 5.24 -4.41
CA SER A 26 -22.00 3.79 -4.67
C SER A 26 -23.09 3.13 -3.82
N VAL A 27 -23.99 2.39 -4.47
CA VAL A 27 -25.11 1.69 -3.79
C VAL A 27 -24.89 0.18 -3.88
N LEU A 28 -24.69 -0.47 -2.74
CA LEU A 28 -24.53 -1.92 -2.65
C LEU A 28 -25.90 -2.60 -2.41
N VAL A 29 -26.43 -3.28 -3.42
CA VAL A 29 -27.73 -3.96 -3.37
C VAL A 29 -27.55 -5.48 -3.46
N GLY A 30 -28.40 -6.24 -2.77
CA GLY A 30 -28.39 -7.70 -2.78
C GLY A 30 -29.10 -8.29 -1.57
N ARG A 31 -29.26 -9.61 -1.54
CA ARG A 31 -29.92 -10.33 -0.42
C ARG A 31 -29.18 -10.12 0.89
N ASN A 32 -29.87 -10.30 2.02
CA ASN A 32 -29.23 -10.26 3.33
C ASN A 32 -28.13 -11.34 3.41
N ASP A 33 -27.10 -11.03 4.20
CA ASP A 33 -25.98 -11.94 4.50
C ASP A 33 -25.13 -12.40 3.31
N ILE A 34 -25.30 -11.79 2.12
CA ILE A 34 -24.47 -12.08 0.94
C ILE A 34 -23.09 -11.39 0.96
N GLY A 35 -22.73 -10.71 2.06
CA GLY A 35 -21.44 -10.02 2.23
C GLY A 35 -21.44 -8.51 1.97
N LYS A 36 -22.59 -7.87 1.71
CA LYS A 36 -22.66 -6.41 1.48
C LYS A 36 -22.06 -5.60 2.64
N SER A 37 -22.49 -5.90 3.87
CA SER A 37 -21.96 -5.25 5.07
C SER A 37 -20.47 -5.54 5.24
N THR A 38 -20.01 -6.74 4.86
CA THR A 38 -18.61 -7.16 4.95
C THR A 38 -17.66 -6.29 4.14
N ILE A 39 -18.10 -5.73 3.01
CA ILE A 39 -17.31 -4.74 2.27
C ILE A 39 -17.12 -3.46 3.09
N LEU A 40 -18.18 -2.96 3.74
CA LEU A 40 -18.13 -1.76 4.58
C LEU A 40 -17.34 -2.00 5.87
N GLU A 41 -17.49 -3.17 6.48
CA GLU A 41 -16.74 -3.60 7.66
C GLU A 41 -15.24 -3.74 7.35
N ALA A 42 -14.88 -4.26 6.17
CA ALA A 42 -13.49 -4.31 5.72
C ALA A 42 -12.88 -2.90 5.59
N LEU A 43 -13.65 -1.92 5.10
CA LEU A 43 -13.22 -0.52 5.06
C LEU A 43 -13.02 0.06 6.46
N ASP A 44 -13.93 -0.21 7.41
CA ASP A 44 -13.79 0.23 8.81
C ASP A 44 -12.50 -0.33 9.43
N VAL A 45 -12.27 -1.63 9.29
CA VAL A 45 -11.05 -2.29 9.76
C VAL A 45 -9.80 -1.68 9.10
N PHE A 46 -9.85 -1.41 7.80
CA PHE A 46 -8.72 -0.86 7.05
C PHE A 46 -8.31 0.53 7.56
N PHE A 47 -9.26 1.45 7.74
CA PHE A 47 -8.97 2.83 8.13
C PHE A 47 -8.75 3.01 9.63
N ASN A 48 -9.45 2.24 10.46
CA ASN A 48 -9.45 2.46 11.91
C ASN A 48 -8.51 1.52 12.68
N GLU A 49 -7.68 0.71 12.00
CA GLU A 49 -6.69 -0.18 12.64
C GLU A 49 -7.33 -1.11 13.69
N GLY A 50 -8.56 -1.57 13.45
CA GLY A 50 -9.33 -2.38 14.41
C GLY A 50 -9.77 -1.65 15.70
N LYS A 51 -9.55 -0.34 15.79
CA LYS A 51 -10.07 0.55 16.86
C LYS A 51 -11.44 1.16 16.50
N GLY A 52 -11.94 0.86 15.31
CA GLY A 52 -13.25 1.30 14.82
C GLY A 52 -14.41 0.56 15.50
N CYS A 53 -15.59 0.67 14.88
CA CYS A 53 -16.77 -0.07 15.34
C CYS A 53 -16.60 -1.58 15.15
N ILE A 54 -15.84 -1.97 14.11
CA ILE A 54 -15.56 -3.35 13.77
C ILE A 54 -14.19 -3.74 14.32
N LYS A 55 -14.20 -4.77 15.17
CA LYS A 55 -12.99 -5.42 15.67
C LYS A 55 -12.82 -6.73 14.94
N LEU A 56 -11.63 -6.92 14.35
CA LEU A 56 -11.29 -8.15 13.66
C LEU A 56 -11.13 -9.30 14.67
N ASP A 57 -11.80 -10.42 14.42
CA ASP A 57 -11.67 -11.65 15.19
C ASP A 57 -10.89 -12.71 14.41
N LYS A 58 -10.34 -13.72 15.10
CA LYS A 58 -9.68 -14.86 14.46
C LYS A 58 -10.63 -15.67 13.60
N GLU A 59 -11.91 -15.71 13.96
CA GLU A 59 -12.96 -16.41 13.23
C GLU A 59 -13.44 -15.65 11.97
N ASP A 60 -12.98 -14.43 11.75
CA ASP A 60 -13.30 -13.66 10.54
C ASP A 60 -12.55 -14.16 9.29
N ILE A 61 -11.55 -15.03 9.43
CA ILE A 61 -10.87 -15.64 8.27
C ILE A 61 -11.85 -16.56 7.54
N ASN A 62 -11.83 -16.53 6.20
CA ASN A 62 -12.59 -17.49 5.42
C ASN A 62 -12.12 -18.92 5.73
N LYS A 63 -13.05 -19.80 6.12
CA LYS A 63 -12.75 -21.17 6.55
C LYS A 63 -12.11 -22.04 5.46
N SER A 64 -12.51 -21.85 4.21
CA SER A 64 -11.92 -22.57 3.08
C SER A 64 -10.49 -22.13 2.82
N CYS A 65 -10.21 -20.83 2.89
CA CYS A 65 -8.86 -20.28 2.78
C CYS A 65 -7.96 -20.77 3.92
N LEU A 66 -8.46 -20.75 5.16
CA LEU A 66 -7.74 -21.27 6.32
C LEU A 66 -7.37 -22.76 6.13
N ALA A 67 -8.29 -23.57 5.62
CA ALA A 67 -8.03 -24.98 5.31
C ALA A 67 -6.97 -25.17 4.20
N ARG A 68 -6.78 -24.19 3.31
CA ARG A 68 -5.70 -24.16 2.30
C ARG A 68 -4.37 -23.61 2.85
N GLY A 69 -4.30 -23.27 4.14
CA GLY A 69 -3.12 -22.67 4.77
C GLY A 69 -2.98 -21.16 4.51
N GLU A 70 -4.01 -20.50 3.99
CA GLU A 70 -4.03 -19.05 3.79
C GLU A 70 -4.57 -18.36 5.06
N ASP A 71 -3.69 -18.10 6.01
CA ASP A 71 -4.05 -17.67 7.37
C ASP A 71 -4.14 -16.15 7.57
N GLN A 72 -4.11 -15.36 6.50
CA GLN A 72 -4.13 -13.90 6.56
C GLN A 72 -5.30 -13.31 5.80
N ILE A 73 -6.10 -12.49 6.50
CA ILE A 73 -7.11 -11.64 5.86
C ILE A 73 -6.38 -10.54 5.10
N GLU A 74 -6.83 -10.23 3.89
CA GLU A 74 -6.26 -9.16 3.08
C GLU A 74 -7.35 -8.19 2.63
N VAL A 75 -7.16 -6.93 3.01
CA VAL A 75 -8.01 -5.82 2.56
C VAL A 75 -7.10 -4.81 1.90
N SER A 76 -7.44 -4.39 0.68
CA SER A 76 -6.68 -3.34 -0.01
C SER A 76 -7.59 -2.23 -0.50
N VAL A 77 -7.09 -1.01 -0.47
CA VAL A 77 -7.80 0.17 -0.96
C VAL A 77 -6.91 0.87 -1.98
N GLU A 78 -7.49 1.15 -3.14
CA GLU A 78 -6.85 1.92 -4.21
C GLU A 78 -7.41 3.35 -4.19
N PHE A 79 -6.52 4.34 -4.16
CA PHE A 79 -6.85 5.75 -4.12
C PHE A 79 -6.50 6.44 -5.44
N ALA A 80 -7.42 7.26 -5.93
CA ALA A 80 -7.22 8.20 -7.03
C ALA A 80 -7.19 9.64 -6.49
N GLU A 81 -6.97 10.60 -7.40
CA GLU A 81 -6.91 12.03 -7.06
C GLU A 81 -5.92 12.30 -5.93
N LEU A 82 -4.69 11.83 -6.15
CA LEU A 82 -3.58 11.97 -5.22
C LEU A 82 -3.22 13.45 -5.07
N PRO A 83 -2.83 13.90 -3.87
CA PRO A 83 -2.35 15.27 -3.69
C PRO A 83 -1.13 15.51 -4.59
N ALA A 84 -1.00 16.75 -5.09
CA ALA A 84 0.11 17.12 -5.95
C ALA A 84 1.48 16.98 -5.26
N GLU A 85 1.52 17.19 -3.94
CA GLU A 85 2.71 17.02 -3.11
C GLU A 85 2.37 16.30 -1.80
N ILE A 86 3.32 15.52 -1.29
CA ILE A 86 3.27 14.86 0.01
C ILE A 86 4.59 15.01 0.74
N VAL A 87 4.58 14.66 2.02
CA VAL A 87 5.77 14.61 2.87
C VAL A 87 5.91 13.18 3.40
N ILE A 88 7.03 12.51 3.13
CA ILE A 88 7.26 11.11 3.51
C ILE A 88 8.11 10.98 4.78
N ASP A 89 9.34 11.52 4.77
CA ASP A 89 10.31 11.25 5.85
C ASP A 89 10.43 12.36 6.90
N SER A 90 10.23 13.62 6.49
CA SER A 90 10.52 14.77 7.35
C SER A 90 9.71 16.01 6.96
N THR A 91 10.33 17.07 6.44
CA THR A 91 9.68 18.30 5.96
C THR A 91 9.74 18.43 4.44
N ASN A 92 10.44 17.51 3.78
CA ASN A 92 10.65 17.57 2.36
C ASN A 92 9.37 17.22 1.58
N ARG A 93 8.91 18.15 0.74
CA ARG A 93 7.83 17.90 -0.22
C ARG A 93 8.34 17.11 -1.42
N THR A 94 7.60 16.07 -1.78
CA THR A 94 7.86 15.17 -2.91
C THR A 94 6.52 14.72 -3.51
N THR A 95 6.54 13.89 -4.54
CA THR A 95 5.32 13.28 -5.11
C THR A 95 5.38 11.76 -5.00
N LEU A 96 4.23 11.10 -4.87
CA LEU A 96 4.17 9.63 -4.86
C LEU A 96 4.75 9.03 -6.16
N ALA A 97 4.51 9.68 -7.30
CA ALA A 97 5.00 9.22 -8.59
C ALA A 97 6.53 9.33 -8.70
N SER A 98 7.12 10.45 -8.28
CA SER A 98 8.58 10.64 -8.29
C SER A 98 9.33 9.71 -7.32
N GLU A 99 8.62 9.18 -6.33
CA GLU A 99 9.13 8.21 -5.35
C GLU A 99 8.84 6.75 -5.76
N TYR A 100 8.27 6.52 -6.95
CA TYR A 100 7.87 5.20 -7.43
C TYR A 100 6.92 4.46 -6.46
N LEU A 101 5.96 5.19 -5.89
CA LEU A 101 4.97 4.70 -4.94
C LEU A 101 3.55 4.64 -5.53
N THR A 102 3.42 4.84 -6.84
CA THR A 102 2.14 4.71 -7.57
C THR A 102 2.11 3.46 -8.43
N THR A 103 0.91 2.95 -8.71
CA THR A 103 0.68 1.95 -9.76
C THR A 103 1.01 2.54 -11.13
N ALA A 104 1.04 1.69 -12.16
CA ALA A 104 1.15 2.13 -13.56
C ALA A 104 0.00 3.04 -14.01
N GLN A 105 -1.12 3.06 -13.28
CA GLN A 105 -2.29 3.93 -13.53
C GLN A 105 -2.20 5.26 -12.76
N GLY A 106 -1.09 5.53 -12.06
CA GLY A 106 -0.92 6.75 -11.26
C GLY A 106 -1.77 6.79 -9.98
N THR A 107 -2.23 5.63 -9.50
CA THR A 107 -3.02 5.50 -8.26
C THR A 107 -2.14 5.00 -7.11
N LEU A 108 -2.60 5.19 -5.88
CA LEU A 108 -1.96 4.63 -4.69
C LEU A 108 -2.72 3.37 -4.26
N HIS A 109 -2.08 2.20 -4.31
CA HIS A 109 -2.71 0.93 -3.90
C HIS A 109 -2.11 0.44 -2.59
N VAL A 110 -2.86 0.57 -1.50
CA VAL A 110 -2.42 0.16 -0.16
C VAL A 110 -3.07 -1.18 0.19
N ILE A 111 -2.26 -2.13 0.65
CA ILE A 111 -2.70 -3.47 1.04
C ILE A 111 -2.42 -3.64 2.53
N LYS A 112 -3.44 -4.02 3.31
CA LYS A 112 -3.28 -4.45 4.70
C LYS A 112 -3.52 -5.94 4.80
N ARG A 113 -2.56 -6.66 5.38
CA ARG A 113 -2.68 -8.08 5.74
C ARG A 113 -2.77 -8.23 7.25
N PHE A 114 -3.80 -8.91 7.71
CA PHE A 114 -4.04 -9.15 9.13
C PHE A 114 -3.70 -10.59 9.45
N ALA A 115 -2.70 -10.78 10.31
CA ALA A 115 -2.32 -12.10 10.81
C ALA A 115 -3.37 -12.61 11.81
N PRO A 116 -3.39 -13.92 12.14
CA PRO A 116 -4.29 -14.47 13.16
C PRO A 116 -4.10 -13.86 14.56
N SER A 117 -2.97 -13.20 14.81
CA SER A 117 -2.73 -12.44 16.04
C SER A 117 -3.44 -11.08 16.09
N GLY A 118 -4.14 -10.69 15.02
CA GLY A 118 -4.70 -9.35 14.81
C GLY A 118 -3.67 -8.30 14.37
N LYS A 119 -2.38 -8.66 14.29
CA LYS A 119 -1.32 -7.74 13.87
C LYS A 119 -1.44 -7.47 12.37
N GLU A 120 -1.55 -6.19 12.01
CA GLU A 120 -1.52 -5.75 10.62
C GLU A 120 -0.09 -5.59 10.08
N ARG A 121 0.06 -5.85 8.78
CA ARG A 121 1.21 -5.47 7.95
C ARG A 121 0.69 -4.66 6.77
N VAL A 122 1.31 -3.51 6.53
CA VAL A 122 0.93 -2.58 5.46
C VAL A 122 1.93 -2.69 4.32
N PHE A 123 1.41 -2.73 3.09
CA PHE A 123 2.18 -2.78 1.86
C PHE A 123 1.64 -1.76 0.87
N ILE A 124 2.48 -1.34 -0.06
CA ILE A 124 2.09 -0.54 -1.22
C ILE A 124 2.36 -1.38 -2.46
N ARG A 125 1.37 -1.51 -3.34
CA ARG A 125 1.54 -2.07 -4.68
C ARG A 125 1.79 -0.92 -5.65
N ALA A 126 3.01 -0.84 -6.17
CA ALA A 126 3.46 0.22 -7.05
C ALA A 126 4.40 -0.31 -8.12
N SER A 127 4.62 0.48 -9.18
CA SER A 127 5.72 0.30 -10.12
C SER A 127 7.02 0.75 -9.48
N HIS A 128 7.49 -0.02 -8.49
CA HIS A 128 8.64 0.30 -7.66
C HIS A 128 9.90 -0.39 -8.20
N PRO A 129 11.06 0.30 -8.26
CA PRO A 129 12.32 -0.29 -8.71
C PRO A 129 12.64 -1.59 -7.97
N THR A 130 13.00 -2.63 -8.73
CA THR A 130 13.44 -3.92 -8.15
C THR A 130 14.93 -4.18 -8.33
N THR A 131 15.63 -3.37 -9.13
CA THR A 131 17.08 -3.43 -9.30
C THR A 131 17.81 -3.34 -7.95
N ASP A 132 18.87 -4.15 -7.80
CA ASP A 132 19.72 -4.17 -6.60
C ASP A 132 20.25 -2.78 -6.25
N GLY A 133 20.03 -2.40 -4.99
CA GLY A 133 20.39 -1.08 -4.46
C GLY A 133 19.35 0.02 -4.72
N CYS A 134 18.24 -0.27 -5.40
CA CYS A 134 17.12 0.67 -5.59
C CYS A 134 15.83 0.26 -4.86
N CYS A 135 15.65 -1.03 -4.57
CA CYS A 135 14.40 -1.62 -4.06
C CYS A 135 14.11 -1.35 -2.57
N ASP A 136 15.13 -0.98 -1.80
CA ASP A 136 15.07 -0.83 -0.34
C ASP A 136 15.31 0.61 0.12
N LEU A 137 15.36 1.58 -0.81
CA LEU A 137 15.77 2.95 -0.51
C LEU A 137 14.88 3.67 0.51
N HIS A 138 13.59 3.32 0.58
CA HIS A 138 12.65 3.90 1.55
C HIS A 138 12.86 3.36 2.98
N GLN A 139 13.61 2.27 3.13
CA GLN A 139 13.94 1.65 4.42
C GLN A 139 15.30 2.14 4.97
N LYS A 140 16.09 2.81 4.13
CA LYS A 140 17.43 3.30 4.48
C LYS A 140 17.37 4.62 5.24
N LYS A 141 18.27 4.75 6.22
CA LYS A 141 18.52 6.03 6.89
C LYS A 141 19.22 6.99 5.92
N ILE A 142 19.06 8.28 6.15
CA ILE A 142 19.72 9.31 5.32
C ILE A 142 21.24 9.15 5.24
N THR A 143 21.88 8.67 6.31
CA THR A 143 23.33 8.37 6.34
C THR A 143 23.72 7.27 5.36
N GLU A 144 22.88 6.25 5.22
CA GLU A 144 23.10 5.13 4.29
C GLU A 144 22.84 5.55 2.85
N LEU A 145 21.80 6.38 2.62
CA LEU A 145 21.52 6.97 1.32
C LEU A 145 22.67 7.85 0.81
N ARG A 146 23.25 8.69 1.68
CA ARG A 146 24.44 9.49 1.34
C ARG A 146 25.60 8.61 0.92
N LYS A 147 25.90 7.58 1.72
CA LYS A 147 26.96 6.62 1.43
C LYS A 147 26.77 5.93 0.08
N ALA A 148 25.55 5.48 -0.23
CA ALA A 148 25.25 4.84 -1.51
C ALA A 148 25.46 5.78 -2.72
N VAL A 149 25.05 7.05 -2.60
CA VAL A 149 25.27 8.08 -3.63
C VAL A 149 26.76 8.36 -3.81
N ASP A 150 27.52 8.50 -2.71
CA ASP A 150 28.94 8.81 -2.73
C ASP A 150 29.78 7.64 -3.29
N GLU A 151 29.51 6.40 -2.88
CA GLU A 151 30.23 5.20 -3.34
C GLU A 151 30.04 4.94 -4.83
N LYS A 152 28.86 5.23 -5.37
CA LYS A 152 28.56 5.08 -6.80
C LYS A 152 28.89 6.34 -7.62
N GLY A 153 29.31 7.43 -6.97
CA GLY A 153 29.62 8.70 -7.64
C GLY A 153 28.42 9.38 -8.29
N PHE A 154 27.21 9.16 -7.78
CA PHE A 154 26.00 9.76 -8.33
C PHE A 154 25.88 11.25 -7.97
N SER A 155 25.40 12.05 -8.92
CA SER A 155 25.20 13.49 -8.71
C SER A 155 23.90 13.75 -7.95
N CYS A 156 23.99 14.44 -6.82
CA CYS A 156 22.85 14.81 -5.99
C CYS A 156 22.90 16.31 -5.66
N SER A 157 21.79 17.00 -5.89
CA SER A 157 21.60 18.44 -5.66
C SER A 157 21.68 18.83 -4.19
N ASP A 158 21.07 18.02 -3.32
CA ASP A 158 20.97 18.28 -1.89
C ASP A 158 21.04 16.97 -1.08
N LYS A 159 22.22 16.73 -0.50
CA LYS A 159 22.48 15.55 0.34
C LYS A 159 21.83 15.63 1.72
N THR A 160 21.15 16.73 2.07
CA THR A 160 20.39 16.86 3.32
C THR A 160 18.97 16.31 3.23
N ARG A 161 18.49 15.98 2.02
CA ARG A 161 17.13 15.52 1.77
C ARG A 161 17.10 14.08 1.27
N SER A 162 16.40 13.20 2.00
CA SER A 162 16.26 11.78 1.62
C SER A 162 15.65 11.59 0.23
N ALA A 163 14.61 12.35 -0.12
CA ALA A 163 13.99 12.27 -1.45
C ALA A 163 14.97 12.61 -2.59
N GLU A 164 15.81 13.64 -2.42
CA GLU A 164 16.82 14.01 -3.43
C GLU A 164 17.90 12.93 -3.56
N LEU A 165 18.31 12.32 -2.45
CA LEU A 165 19.25 11.19 -2.46
C LEU A 165 18.64 9.95 -3.15
N ARG A 166 17.37 9.62 -2.89
CA ARG A 166 16.68 8.52 -3.57
C ARG A 166 16.53 8.78 -5.06
N LYS A 167 16.10 9.99 -5.43
CA LYS A 167 16.00 10.45 -6.81
C LYS A 167 17.34 10.36 -7.55
N ALA A 168 18.42 10.84 -6.94
CA ALA A 168 19.77 10.74 -7.48
C ALA A 168 20.20 9.28 -7.66
N THR A 169 19.86 8.42 -6.69
CA THR A 169 20.17 6.99 -6.76
C THR A 169 19.44 6.32 -7.91
N TRP A 170 18.12 6.53 -8.06
CA TRP A 170 17.37 5.97 -9.18
C TRP A 170 17.85 6.51 -10.53
N ALA A 171 18.09 7.82 -10.65
CA ALA A 171 18.57 8.44 -11.89
C ALA A 171 19.98 7.98 -12.29
N GLY A 172 20.78 7.52 -11.32
CA GLY A 172 22.12 6.97 -11.57
C GLY A 172 22.13 5.53 -12.08
N HIS A 173 21.01 4.81 -12.03
CA HIS A 173 20.90 3.46 -12.57
C HIS A 173 20.36 3.48 -14.00
N SER A 174 20.92 2.64 -14.86
CA SER A 174 20.52 2.54 -16.27
C SER A 174 19.16 1.88 -16.47
N ASP A 175 18.79 0.95 -15.57
CA ASP A 175 17.51 0.25 -15.57
C ASP A 175 17.05 0.02 -14.13
N LEU A 176 15.77 0.30 -13.89
CA LEU A 176 15.13 0.21 -12.58
C LEU A 176 14.32 -1.08 -12.41
N ALA A 177 14.04 -1.82 -13.49
CA ALA A 177 13.21 -3.03 -13.48
C ALA A 177 11.89 -2.79 -12.70
N LEU A 178 11.05 -1.89 -13.24
CA LEU A 178 9.78 -1.43 -12.64
C LEU A 178 8.64 -2.45 -12.72
#